data_AF-A0A7R9W810-F1
#
_entry.id   AF-A0A7R9W810-F1
#
_cell.length_a   1.000
_cell.length_b   1.000
_cell.length_c   1.000
_cell.angle_alpha   90.00
_cell.angle_beta   90.00
_cell.angle_gamma   90.00
#
_symmetry.space_group_name_H-M   'P 1'
#
loop_
_entity.id
_entity.type
_entity.pdbx_description
1 polymer ?
#
loop_
_entity_poly.entity_id
_entity_poly.type
_entity_poly.pdbx_seq_one_letter_code
_entity_poly.pdbx_strand_id
1 'polypeptide(L)'
;DFRMAFDLVPEDAEHMEEKRELHHKLQQTQHQQEMWNGGVKDMRFNENTGYPDGRPPQRDHAKILQLPIDLEERSQEIKCAWLKKQFKVLVKKYHPDKYKGNKKRAARKFKE
;
A
#
# COMPACT_ATOMS: atom_id res chain seq x y z
N ASP A 1 26.14 -21.45 -2.41
CA ASP A 1 25.18 -20.92 -1.42
C ASP A 1 25.99 -20.30 -0.29
N PHE A 2 25.86 -18.98 -0.05
CA PHE A 2 26.66 -18.27 0.95
C PHE A 2 26.41 -18.78 2.37
N ARG A 3 25.23 -19.33 2.63
CA ARG A 3 24.87 -19.87 3.95
C ARG A 3 25.65 -21.15 4.24
N MET A 4 25.66 -22.07 3.28
CA MET A 4 26.47 -23.28 3.37
C MET A 4 27.98 -22.97 3.40
N ALA A 5 28.43 -21.98 2.64
CA ALA A 5 29.84 -21.58 2.65
C ALA A 5 30.27 -21.03 4.01
N PHE A 6 29.42 -20.23 4.67
CA PHE A 6 29.69 -19.72 6.02
C PHE A 6 29.79 -20.83 7.07
N ASP A 7 28.91 -21.85 7.00
CA ASP A 7 28.90 -22.98 7.93
C ASP A 7 30.10 -23.93 7.76
N LEU A 8 30.74 -23.92 6.59
CA LEU A 8 31.90 -24.76 6.27
C LEU A 8 33.25 -24.14 6.68
N VAL A 9 33.30 -22.84 7.00
CA VAL A 9 34.55 -22.17 7.39
C VAL A 9 34.83 -22.35 8.89
N PRO A 10 35.98 -22.94 9.26
CA PRO A 10 36.40 -23.11 10.66
C PRO A 10 36.55 -21.78 11.43
N GLU A 11 36.40 -21.82 12.76
CA GLU A 11 36.57 -20.66 13.65
C GLU A 11 38.04 -20.45 14.07
N ASP A 12 38.92 -20.46 13.10
CA ASP A 12 40.36 -20.42 13.32
C ASP A 12 40.87 -18.99 13.08
N ALA A 13 41.95 -18.60 13.76
CA ALA A 13 42.53 -17.26 13.63
C ALA A 13 42.91 -16.90 12.19
N GLU A 14 43.27 -17.90 11.38
CA GLU A 14 43.66 -17.73 9.97
C GLU A 14 42.47 -17.47 9.04
N HIS A 15 41.27 -17.98 9.37
CA HIS A 15 40.09 -17.96 8.50
C HIS A 15 39.04 -16.95 8.99
N MET A 16 39.34 -16.25 10.09
CA MET A 16 38.51 -15.21 10.68
C MET A 16 38.16 -14.08 9.70
N GLU A 17 39.08 -13.70 8.81
CA GLU A 17 38.85 -12.65 7.82
C GLU A 17 37.89 -13.13 6.72
N GLU A 18 38.11 -14.34 6.21
CA GLU A 18 37.22 -14.99 5.24
C GLU A 18 35.81 -15.18 5.82
N LYS A 19 35.69 -15.60 7.08
CA LYS A 19 34.41 -15.77 7.77
C LYS A 19 33.65 -14.44 7.89
N ARG A 20 34.35 -13.33 8.18
CA ARG A 20 33.75 -11.98 8.23
C ARG A 20 33.26 -11.53 6.85
N GLU A 21 34.05 -11.78 5.81
CA GLU A 21 33.65 -11.45 4.44
C GLU A 21 32.41 -12.24 4.00
N LEU A 22 32.39 -13.55 4.28
CA LEU A 22 31.23 -14.40 3.98
C LEU A 22 30.00 -13.97 4.75
N HIS A 23 30.15 -13.59 6.01
CA HIS A 23 29.06 -13.03 6.81
C HIS A 23 28.50 -11.74 6.20
N HIS A 24 29.36 -10.82 5.78
CA HIS A 24 28.95 -9.58 5.14
C HIS A 24 28.22 -9.85 3.81
N LYS A 25 28.75 -10.76 2.97
CA LYS A 25 28.09 -11.19 1.72
C LYS A 25 26.74 -11.84 1.98
N LEU A 26 26.66 -12.71 2.99
CA LEU A 26 25.41 -13.37 3.40
C LEU A 26 24.34 -12.32 3.78
N GLN A 27 24.69 -11.35 4.61
CA GLN A 27 23.80 -10.25 4.99
C GLN A 27 23.34 -9.43 3.78
N GLN A 28 24.25 -9.12 2.84
CA GLN A 28 23.90 -8.41 1.61
C GLN A 28 22.90 -9.21 0.77
N THR A 29 23.14 -10.52 0.58
CA THR A 29 22.19 -11.37 -0.16
C THR A 29 20.85 -11.52 0.53
N GLN A 30 20.82 -11.64 1.85
CA GLN A 30 19.56 -11.68 2.62
C GLN A 30 18.78 -10.38 2.44
N HIS A 31 19.45 -9.23 2.54
CA HIS A 31 18.82 -7.93 2.33
C HIS A 31 18.27 -7.79 0.90
N GLN A 32 19.03 -8.18 -0.12
CA GLN A 32 18.56 -8.17 -1.51
C GLN A 32 17.34 -9.07 -1.71
N GLN A 33 17.34 -10.25 -1.09
CA GLN A 33 16.22 -11.18 -1.13
C GLN A 33 14.98 -10.59 -0.42
N GLU A 34 15.14 -9.98 0.74
CA GLU A 34 14.06 -9.28 1.45
C GLU A 34 13.46 -8.17 0.59
N MET A 35 14.29 -7.33 -0.02
CA MET A 35 13.86 -6.25 -0.91
C MET A 35 13.12 -6.79 -2.14
N TRP A 36 13.61 -7.87 -2.75
CA TRP A 36 12.94 -8.55 -3.86
C TRP A 36 11.56 -9.08 -3.46
N ASN A 37 11.47 -9.63 -2.24
CA ASN A 37 10.25 -10.12 -1.62
C ASN A 37 9.38 -8.99 -1.03
N GLY A 38 9.64 -7.73 -1.35
CA GLY A 38 8.81 -6.59 -0.99
C GLY A 38 9.22 -5.81 0.26
N GLY A 39 10.39 -6.09 0.83
CA GLY A 39 10.96 -5.36 1.96
C GLY A 39 10.17 -5.49 3.26
N VAL A 40 10.44 -4.58 4.20
CA VAL A 40 9.69 -4.47 5.46
C VAL A 40 8.24 -4.08 5.13
N LYS A 41 7.27 -4.72 5.79
CA LYS A 41 5.83 -4.40 5.66
C LYS A 41 5.56 -2.95 6.11
N ASP A 42 5.67 -2.01 5.20
CA ASP A 42 5.14 -0.66 5.38
C ASP A 42 3.63 -0.66 5.10
N MET A 43 2.85 0.15 5.82
CA MET A 43 1.41 0.36 5.56
C MET A 43 1.08 0.96 4.17
N ARG A 44 2.11 1.14 3.33
CA ARG A 44 2.01 1.68 1.98
C ARG A 44 1.98 0.53 0.96
N PHE A 45 1.38 0.80 -0.19
CA PHE A 45 1.31 -0.17 -1.28
C PHE A 45 2.71 -0.48 -1.83
N ASN A 46 3.02 -1.77 -1.99
CA ASN A 46 4.19 -2.25 -2.72
C ASN A 46 3.72 -2.99 -3.99
N GLU A 47 4.36 -2.75 -5.14
CA GLU A 47 4.03 -3.41 -6.42
C GLU A 47 4.27 -4.94 -6.40
N ASN A 48 5.23 -5.41 -5.60
CA ASN A 48 5.65 -6.81 -5.55
C ASN A 48 4.81 -7.66 -4.57
N THR A 49 4.35 -7.08 -3.46
CA THR A 49 3.62 -7.79 -2.39
C THR A 49 2.19 -7.30 -2.18
N GLY A 50 1.79 -6.22 -2.84
CA GLY A 50 0.49 -5.58 -2.68
C GLY A 50 0.37 -4.81 -1.37
N TYR A 51 -0.83 -4.76 -0.81
CA TYR A 51 -1.06 -4.19 0.53
C TYR A 51 -0.69 -5.22 1.61
N PRO A 52 -0.07 -4.83 2.73
CA PRO A 52 0.39 -5.76 3.78
C PRO A 52 -0.68 -6.72 4.33
N ASP A 53 -1.94 -6.28 4.31
CA ASP A 53 -3.13 -7.01 4.79
C ASP A 53 -3.98 -7.57 3.63
N GLY A 54 -3.49 -7.49 2.39
CA GLY A 54 -4.21 -7.88 1.18
C GLY A 54 -5.41 -6.99 0.84
N ARG A 55 -5.75 -6.02 1.71
CA ARG A 55 -6.80 -5.02 1.48
C ARG A 55 -6.16 -3.66 1.27
N PRO A 56 -6.59 -2.89 0.25
CA PRO A 56 -6.28 -1.48 0.19
C PRO A 56 -6.63 -0.81 1.54
N PRO A 57 -5.84 0.17 2.02
CA PRO A 57 -6.14 0.89 3.25
C PRO A 57 -7.59 1.36 3.16
N GLN A 58 -8.30 1.23 4.29
CA GLN A 58 -9.72 1.57 4.38
C GLN A 58 -9.95 2.91 3.72
N ARG A 59 -10.70 2.89 2.61
CA ARG A 59 -10.82 4.06 1.76
C ARG A 59 -11.61 5.09 2.56
N ASP A 60 -11.01 6.24 2.76
CA ASP A 60 -11.63 7.34 3.48
C ASP A 60 -12.88 7.83 2.71
N HIS A 61 -14.05 7.39 3.16
CA HIS A 61 -15.34 7.69 2.52
C HIS A 61 -15.65 9.18 2.56
N ALA A 62 -15.18 9.90 3.59
CA ALA A 62 -15.35 11.35 3.66
C ALA A 62 -14.58 12.05 2.55
N LYS A 63 -13.35 11.61 2.26
CA LYS A 63 -12.57 12.10 1.11
C LYS A 63 -13.19 11.70 -0.23
N ILE A 64 -13.69 10.48 -0.37
CA ILE A 64 -14.36 10.03 -1.61
C ILE A 64 -15.57 10.91 -1.91
N LEU A 65 -16.41 11.15 -0.90
CA LEU A 65 -17.60 11.98 -1.00
C LEU A 65 -17.30 13.49 -1.00
N GLN A 66 -16.02 13.89 -0.92
CA GLN A 66 -15.57 15.28 -0.90
C GLN A 66 -16.29 16.09 0.19
N LEU A 67 -16.47 15.48 1.37
CA LEU A 67 -17.12 16.10 2.50
C LEU A 67 -16.17 17.11 3.18
N PRO A 68 -16.72 18.22 3.74
CA PRO A 68 -15.96 19.15 4.57
C PRO A 68 -15.30 18.45 5.78
N ILE A 69 -14.13 18.94 6.20
CA ILE A 69 -13.38 18.38 7.34
C ILE A 69 -14.10 18.66 8.66
N ASP A 70 -14.82 19.78 8.76
CA ASP A 70 -15.59 20.21 9.93
C ASP A 70 -16.96 19.51 10.04
N LEU A 71 -17.28 18.56 9.15
CA LEU A 71 -18.60 17.96 9.12
C LEU A 71 -18.94 17.20 10.41
N GLU A 72 -17.94 16.64 11.12
CA GLU A 72 -18.15 15.90 12.37
C GLU A 72 -18.71 16.77 13.51
N GLU A 73 -18.36 18.05 13.52
CA GLU A 73 -18.80 19.02 14.53
C GLU A 73 -20.23 19.52 14.29
N ARG A 74 -20.79 19.25 13.10
CA ARG A 74 -22.14 19.70 12.71
C ARG A 74 -23.25 18.77 13.23
N SER A 75 -24.46 19.30 13.28
CA SER A 75 -25.67 18.51 13.58
C SER A 75 -25.93 17.43 12.53
N GLN A 76 -26.64 16.37 12.92
CA GLN A 76 -26.96 15.23 12.05
C GLN A 76 -27.75 15.65 10.80
N GLU A 77 -28.63 16.64 10.92
CA GLU A 77 -29.41 17.15 9.79
C GLU A 77 -28.51 17.79 8.72
N ILE A 78 -27.56 18.62 9.14
CA ILE A 78 -26.60 19.29 8.25
C ILE A 78 -25.69 18.25 7.59
N LYS A 79 -25.22 17.26 8.35
CA LYS A 79 -24.44 16.11 7.83
C LYS A 79 -25.19 15.40 6.70
N CYS A 80 -26.44 15.02 6.95
CA CYS A 80 -27.29 14.35 5.97
C CYS A 80 -27.54 15.21 4.72
N ALA A 81 -27.76 16.52 4.90
CA ALA A 81 -27.98 17.43 3.79
C ALA A 81 -26.76 17.54 2.87
N TRP A 82 -25.56 17.68 3.45
CA TRP A 82 -24.31 17.70 2.69
C TRP A 82 -24.02 16.38 1.99
N LEU A 83 -24.22 15.26 2.68
CA LEU A 83 -24.02 13.94 2.10
C LEU A 83 -24.93 13.73 0.89
N LYS A 84 -26.23 14.05 1.01
CA LYS A 84 -27.18 13.97 -0.11
C LYS A 84 -26.78 14.90 -1.26
N LYS A 85 -26.30 16.10 -0.95
CA LYS A 85 -25.86 17.08 -1.95
C LYS A 85 -24.65 16.57 -2.72
N GLN A 86 -23.59 16.14 -2.04
CA GLN A 86 -22.37 15.66 -2.68
C GLN A 86 -22.60 14.36 -3.45
N PHE A 87 -23.38 13.44 -2.90
CA PHE A 87 -23.76 12.22 -3.60
C PHE A 87 -24.45 12.52 -4.94
N LYS A 88 -25.42 13.44 -4.97
CA LYS A 88 -26.08 13.87 -6.22
C LYS A 88 -25.10 14.47 -7.23
N VAL A 89 -24.11 15.24 -6.77
CA VAL A 89 -23.07 15.83 -7.65
C VAL A 89 -22.21 14.73 -8.27
N LEU A 90 -21.72 13.78 -7.45
CA LEU A 90 -20.86 12.69 -7.89
C LEU A 90 -21.59 11.74 -8.84
N VAL A 91 -22.84 11.39 -8.52
CA VAL A 91 -23.70 10.58 -9.39
C VAL A 91 -23.84 11.25 -10.74
N LYS A 92 -24.22 12.54 -10.81
CA LYS A 92 -24.34 13.25 -12.09
C LYS A 92 -23.03 13.27 -12.88
N LYS A 93 -21.90 13.39 -12.18
CA LYS A 93 -20.57 13.46 -12.81
C LYS A 93 -20.10 12.12 -13.36
N TYR A 94 -20.36 11.01 -12.66
CA TYR A 94 -19.83 9.69 -13.00
C TYR A 94 -20.90 8.69 -13.46
N HIS A 95 -22.15 9.12 -13.62
CA HIS A 95 -23.22 8.25 -14.08
C HIS A 95 -22.84 7.61 -15.42
N PRO A 96 -22.94 6.27 -15.56
CA PRO A 96 -22.49 5.56 -16.76
C PRO A 96 -23.22 6.02 -18.03
N ASP A 97 -24.48 6.44 -17.90
CA ASP A 97 -25.28 6.98 -19.03
C ASP A 97 -24.80 8.36 -19.52
N LYS A 98 -24.28 9.21 -18.63
CA LYS A 98 -23.95 10.62 -18.95
C LYS A 98 -22.47 10.86 -19.15
N TYR A 99 -21.60 10.02 -18.61
CA TYR A 99 -20.16 10.21 -18.66
C TYR A 99 -19.58 9.86 -20.04
N LYS A 100 -19.02 10.85 -20.73
CA LYS A 100 -18.44 10.70 -22.08
C LYS A 100 -16.96 10.25 -22.08
N GLY A 101 -16.31 10.18 -20.92
CA GLY A 101 -14.89 9.80 -20.81
C GLY A 101 -14.69 8.27 -20.71
N ASN A 102 -13.61 7.85 -20.03
CA ASN A 102 -13.34 6.44 -19.78
C ASN A 102 -14.47 5.78 -18.96
N LYS A 103 -15.29 4.97 -19.62
CA LYS A 103 -16.44 4.25 -19.03
C LYS A 103 -16.04 3.35 -17.86
N LYS A 104 -14.87 2.69 -17.93
CA LYS A 104 -14.36 1.85 -16.82
C LYS A 104 -14.09 2.69 -15.57
N ARG A 105 -13.48 3.87 -15.75
CA ARG A 105 -13.21 4.80 -14.64
C ARG A 105 -14.51 5.30 -14.00
N ALA A 106 -15.49 5.68 -14.82
CA ALA A 106 -16.79 6.14 -14.32
C ALA A 106 -17.55 5.04 -13.58
N ALA A 107 -17.62 3.82 -14.12
CA ALA A 107 -18.24 2.69 -13.44
C ALA A 107 -17.59 2.39 -12.09
N ARG A 108 -16.24 2.47 -12.00
CA ARG A 108 -15.53 2.33 -10.72
C ARG A 108 -15.89 3.46 -9.76
N LYS A 109 -15.90 4.71 -10.23
CA LYS A 109 -16.22 5.89 -9.42
C LYS A 109 -17.68 5.96 -8.98
N PHE A 110 -18.58 5.32 -9.72
CA PHE A 110 -20.01 5.24 -9.41
C PHE A 110 -20.35 4.13 -8.41
N LYS A 111 -19.57 3.04 -8.39
CA LYS A 111 -19.69 1.95 -7.40
C LYS A 111 -19.05 2.27 -6.05
N GLU A 112 -18.17 3.27 -6.02
CA GLU A 112 -17.59 3.85 -4.80
C GLU A 112 -18.63 4.68 -4.05
#